data_AF-A0A501WAC5-F1
#
_entry.id   AF-A0A501WAC5-F1
#
_cell.length_a   1.000
_cell.length_b   1.000
_cell.length_c   1.000
_cell.angle_alpha   90.00
_cell.angle_beta   90.00
_cell.angle_gamma   90.00
#
_symmetry.space_group_name_H-M   'P 1'
#
loop_
_entity.id
_entity.type
_entity.pdbx_description
1 polymer ?
#
loop_
_entity_poly.entity_id
_entity_poly.type
_entity_poly.pdbx_seq_one_letter_code
_entity_poly.pdbx_strand_id
1 'polypeptide(L)'
;MTRPLSLLAVLALAACATSDDPAQGGFFNGIAGLVGGGYDARIDAREQAVAESEAEGAALSGELARLESEHAALRRRIAAQESGLRARGVALPPDIAARSEAAGAIAPPDASEDDQVTALRRSIAEMRALSDELAALDG
;
A
#
# COMPACT_ATOMS: atom_id res chain seq x y z
N MET A 1 4.05 32.82 -74.50
CA MET A 1 4.91 33.56 -73.54
C MET A 1 4.29 33.43 -72.16
N THR A 2 5.09 32.87 -71.27
CA THR A 2 4.80 32.33 -69.94
C THR A 2 4.58 33.42 -68.89
N ARG A 3 3.46 33.31 -68.16
CA ARG A 3 3.33 33.67 -66.73
C ARG A 3 3.78 32.45 -65.91
N PRO A 4 4.38 32.59 -64.71
CA PRO A 4 3.60 32.87 -63.48
C PRO A 4 4.37 33.71 -62.43
N LEU A 5 3.79 34.68 -61.71
CA LEU A 5 2.88 34.51 -60.56
C LEU A 5 3.25 33.35 -59.62
N SER A 6 4.42 33.39 -58.96
CA SER A 6 4.80 32.32 -58.00
C SER A 6 5.66 32.77 -56.79
N LEU A 7 5.84 34.07 -56.53
CA LEU A 7 6.79 34.50 -55.50
C LEU A 7 6.23 34.67 -54.07
N LEU A 8 4.93 34.43 -53.82
CA LEU A 8 4.30 34.75 -52.52
C LEU A 8 3.70 33.57 -51.76
N ALA A 9 4.01 32.32 -52.14
CA ALA A 9 3.43 31.12 -51.53
C ALA A 9 4.44 30.25 -50.73
N VAL A 10 5.66 30.75 -50.48
CA VAL A 10 6.75 29.92 -49.92
C VAL A 10 7.00 30.14 -48.42
N LEU A 11 6.39 31.15 -47.79
CA LEU A 11 6.61 31.45 -46.35
C LEU A 11 5.59 30.84 -45.38
N ALA A 12 4.64 30.03 -45.86
CA ALA A 12 3.54 29.51 -45.02
C ALA A 12 3.60 27.99 -44.75
N LEU A 13 4.76 27.32 -44.91
CA LEU A 13 4.90 25.88 -44.63
C LEU A 13 5.97 25.52 -43.57
N ALA A 14 6.62 26.49 -42.93
CA ALA A 14 7.65 26.20 -41.90
C ALA A 14 7.11 25.95 -40.48
N ALA A 15 5.80 25.72 -40.30
CA ALA A 15 5.19 25.62 -38.96
C ALA A 15 4.34 24.36 -38.68
N CYS A 16 4.31 23.38 -39.57
CA CYS A 16 3.60 22.11 -39.34
C CYS A 16 4.45 20.90 -39.72
N ALA A 17 5.52 20.65 -38.96
CA ALA A 17 6.17 19.33 -38.92
C ALA A 17 6.97 19.19 -37.62
N THR A 18 6.27 19.14 -36.48
CA THR A 18 6.78 18.39 -35.32
C THR A 18 6.68 16.91 -35.68
N SER A 19 7.59 16.48 -36.55
CA SER A 19 7.73 15.09 -36.96
C SER A 19 8.53 14.41 -35.86
N ASP A 20 7.88 13.52 -35.11
CA ASP A 20 8.53 12.42 -34.38
C ASP A 20 9.17 11.47 -35.41
N ASP A 21 10.16 11.98 -36.16
CA ASP A 21 10.92 11.21 -37.13
C ASP A 21 12.07 10.49 -36.41
N PRO A 22 11.99 9.16 -36.22
CA PRO A 22 13.08 8.38 -35.62
C PRO A 22 14.37 8.40 -36.45
N ALA A 23 14.37 8.93 -37.68
CA ALA A 23 15.57 9.13 -38.48
C ALA A 23 16.41 10.36 -38.05
N GLN A 24 15.83 11.33 -37.34
CA GLN A 24 16.56 12.47 -36.76
C GLN A 24 17.18 12.16 -35.38
N GLY A 25 16.69 11.12 -34.70
CA GLY A 25 17.44 10.40 -33.69
C GLY A 25 18.40 9.43 -34.37
N GLY A 26 19.42 9.95 -35.05
CA GLY A 26 20.26 9.18 -35.98
C GLY A 26 20.73 7.83 -35.42
N PHE A 27 20.93 6.85 -36.30
CA PHE A 27 21.46 5.50 -36.05
C PHE A 27 22.58 5.43 -34.99
N PHE A 28 23.43 6.46 -34.89
CA PHE A 28 24.47 6.60 -33.88
C PHE A 28 23.96 6.80 -32.44
N ASN A 29 22.81 7.44 -32.23
CA ASN A 29 22.18 7.59 -30.91
C ASN A 29 21.48 6.28 -30.47
N GLY A 30 20.90 5.54 -31.42
CA GLY A 30 20.37 4.19 -31.18
C GLY A 30 21.47 3.18 -30.85
N ILE A 31 22.62 3.25 -31.53
CA ILE A 31 23.80 2.43 -31.20
C ILE A 31 24.50 2.94 -29.94
N ALA A 32 24.54 4.24 -29.66
CA ALA A 32 25.05 4.76 -28.38
C ALA A 32 24.19 4.30 -27.19
N GLY A 33 22.88 4.09 -27.36
CA GLY A 33 22.04 3.43 -26.36
C GLY A 33 22.29 1.92 -26.22
N LEU A 34 22.67 1.24 -27.32
CA LEU A 34 23.01 -0.19 -27.38
C LEU A 34 24.44 -0.51 -26.92
N VAL A 35 25.38 0.43 -27.07
CA VAL A 35 26.79 0.34 -26.66
C VAL A 35 27.04 1.02 -25.33
N GLY A 36 26.20 1.99 -24.93
CA GLY A 36 26.37 2.83 -23.75
C GLY A 36 25.67 2.34 -22.47
N GLY A 37 25.36 1.05 -22.36
CA GLY A 37 24.79 0.47 -21.14
C GLY A 37 23.32 0.81 -20.87
N GLY A 38 22.55 1.27 -21.88
CA GLY A 38 21.13 1.57 -21.70
C GLY A 38 20.27 0.33 -21.43
N TYR A 39 20.71 -0.85 -21.89
CA TYR A 39 20.10 -2.13 -21.50
C TYR A 39 20.41 -2.45 -20.04
N ASP A 40 21.69 -2.38 -19.66
CA ASP A 40 22.14 -2.64 -18.28
C ASP A 40 21.44 -1.70 -17.29
N ALA A 41 21.35 -0.40 -17.58
CA ALA A 41 20.62 0.57 -16.75
C ALA A 41 19.13 0.22 -16.57
N ARG A 42 18.49 -0.40 -17.57
CA ARG A 42 17.09 -0.86 -17.45
C ARG A 42 16.99 -2.15 -16.64
N ILE A 43 18.00 -3.02 -16.71
CA ILE A 43 18.08 -4.20 -15.87
C ILE A 43 18.29 -3.76 -14.42
N ASP A 44 19.28 -2.92 -14.15
CA ASP A 44 19.56 -2.37 -12.83
C ASP A 44 18.32 -1.70 -12.21
N ALA A 45 17.60 -0.87 -12.98
CA ALA A 45 16.38 -0.23 -12.51
C ALA A 45 15.25 -1.23 -12.17
N ARG A 46 15.14 -2.34 -12.91
CA ARG A 46 14.16 -3.39 -12.64
C ARG A 46 14.55 -4.23 -11.43
N GLU A 47 15.82 -4.60 -11.33
CA GLU A 47 16.36 -5.33 -10.18
C GLU A 47 16.19 -4.52 -8.90
N GLN A 48 16.46 -3.21 -8.96
CA GLN A 48 16.21 -2.31 -7.84
C GLN A 48 14.73 -2.25 -7.47
N ALA A 49 13.82 -2.10 -8.45
CA ALA A 49 12.38 -2.08 -8.18
C ALA A 49 11.86 -3.39 -7.56
N VAL A 50 12.39 -4.54 -8.01
CA VAL A 50 12.06 -5.85 -7.42
C VAL A 50 12.57 -5.92 -5.98
N ALA A 51 13.84 -5.53 -5.74
CA ALA A 51 14.42 -5.55 -4.39
C ALA A 51 13.67 -4.63 -3.42
N GLU A 52 13.21 -3.46 -3.87
CA GLU A 52 12.38 -2.54 -3.08
C GLU A 52 11.02 -3.16 -2.75
N SER A 53 10.36 -3.79 -3.72
CA SER A 53 9.08 -4.46 -3.51
C SER A 53 9.18 -5.67 -2.57
N GLU A 54 10.26 -6.47 -2.67
CA GLU A 54 10.51 -7.58 -1.76
C GLU A 54 10.77 -7.10 -0.32
N ALA A 55 11.52 -6.01 -0.17
CA ALA A 55 11.78 -5.41 1.13
C ALA A 55 10.48 -4.86 1.78
N GLU A 56 9.61 -4.22 0.99
CA GLU A 56 8.30 -3.75 1.45
C GLU A 56 7.41 -4.92 1.88
N GLY A 57 7.30 -5.97 1.06
CA GLY A 57 6.52 -7.17 1.39
C GLY A 57 7.02 -7.86 2.66
N ALA A 58 8.34 -7.97 2.84
CA ALA A 58 8.93 -8.53 4.06
C ALA A 58 8.60 -7.68 5.30
N ALA A 59 8.60 -6.36 5.16
CA ALA A 59 8.23 -5.44 6.24
C ALA A 59 6.75 -5.55 6.62
N LEU A 60 5.85 -5.59 5.63
CA LEU A 60 4.41 -5.77 5.85
C LEU A 60 4.09 -7.11 6.50
N SER A 61 4.67 -8.20 6.00
CA SER A 61 4.54 -9.53 6.59
C SER A 61 5.01 -9.58 8.05
N GLY A 62 6.15 -8.93 8.35
CA GLY A 62 6.65 -8.83 9.73
C GLY A 62 5.73 -8.04 10.65
N GLU A 63 5.17 -6.93 10.16
CA GLU A 63 4.21 -6.11 10.91
C GLU A 63 2.89 -6.85 11.14
N LEU A 64 2.38 -7.58 10.15
CA LEU A 64 1.19 -8.42 10.29
C LEU A 64 1.37 -9.46 11.39
N ALA A 65 2.47 -10.25 11.35
CA ALA A 65 2.75 -11.26 12.37
C ALA A 65 2.85 -10.65 13.78
N ARG A 66 3.46 -9.46 13.90
CA ARG A 66 3.54 -8.72 15.17
C ARG A 66 2.15 -8.33 15.66
N LEU A 67 1.34 -7.72 14.82
CA LEU A 67 -0.02 -7.26 15.16
C LEU A 67 -0.94 -8.44 15.50
N GLU A 68 -0.87 -9.55 14.78
CA GLU A 68 -1.63 -10.77 15.09
C GLU A 68 -1.26 -11.33 16.47
N SER A 69 0.04 -11.36 16.81
CA SER A 69 0.50 -11.82 18.11
C SER A 69 -0.04 -10.93 19.25
N GLU A 70 -0.07 -9.62 19.01
CA GLU A 70 -0.58 -8.63 19.94
C GLU A 70 -2.10 -8.75 20.10
N HIS A 71 -2.81 -8.91 18.99
CA HIS A 71 -4.25 -9.12 18.95
C HIS A 71 -4.63 -10.36 19.77
N ALA A 72 -3.95 -11.49 19.54
CA ALA A 72 -4.17 -12.72 20.28
C ALA A 72 -3.88 -12.56 21.79
N ALA A 73 -2.87 -11.77 22.16
CA ALA A 73 -2.57 -11.49 23.56
C ALA A 73 -3.66 -10.65 24.24
N LEU A 74 -4.14 -9.59 23.57
CA LEU A 74 -5.25 -8.75 24.07
C LEU A 74 -6.54 -9.55 24.21
N ARG A 75 -6.87 -10.39 23.23
CA ARG A 75 -8.04 -11.28 23.29
C ARG A 75 -8.01 -12.18 24.53
N ARG A 76 -6.85 -12.79 24.84
CA ARG A 76 -6.68 -13.60 26.07
C ARG A 76 -6.86 -12.77 27.33
N ARG A 77 -6.33 -11.53 27.35
CA ARG A 77 -6.45 -10.62 28.49
C ARG A 77 -7.91 -10.23 28.75
N ILE A 78 -8.64 -9.84 27.71
CA ILE A 78 -10.07 -9.51 27.80
C ILE A 78 -10.85 -10.70 28.35
N ALA A 79 -10.70 -11.89 27.75
CA ALA A 79 -11.39 -13.09 28.22
C ALA A 79 -11.11 -13.40 29.70
N ALA A 80 -9.87 -13.19 30.16
CA ALA A 80 -9.51 -13.34 31.57
C ALA A 80 -10.21 -12.31 32.46
N GLN A 81 -10.22 -11.03 32.08
CA GLN A 81 -10.92 -9.97 32.81
C GLN A 81 -12.42 -10.24 32.94
N GLU A 82 -13.08 -10.60 31.84
CA GLU A 82 -14.50 -10.93 31.84
C GLU A 82 -14.82 -12.14 32.73
N SER A 83 -13.96 -13.16 32.72
CA SER A 83 -14.11 -14.32 33.61
C SER A 83 -13.96 -13.94 35.08
N GLY A 84 -13.03 -13.01 35.40
CA GLY A 84 -12.82 -12.49 36.75
C GLY A 84 -14.00 -11.68 37.27
N LEU A 85 -14.55 -10.79 36.43
CA LEU A 85 -15.77 -10.01 36.75
C LEU A 85 -16.96 -10.93 37.02
N ARG A 86 -17.17 -11.95 36.17
CA ARG A 86 -18.22 -12.95 36.37
C ARG A 86 -18.03 -13.74 37.66
N ALA A 87 -16.81 -14.15 38.00
CA ALA A 87 -16.53 -14.85 39.25
C ALA A 87 -16.84 -14.00 40.49
N ARG A 88 -16.74 -12.67 40.39
CA ARG A 88 -17.13 -11.71 41.43
C ARG A 88 -18.62 -11.35 41.43
N GLY A 89 -19.40 -11.87 40.49
CA GLY A 89 -20.82 -11.55 40.35
C GLY A 89 -21.11 -10.19 39.71
N VAL A 90 -20.11 -9.56 39.08
CA VAL A 90 -20.31 -8.32 38.30
C VAL A 90 -20.89 -8.69 36.95
N ALA A 91 -22.10 -8.20 36.67
CA ALA A 91 -22.74 -8.40 35.37
C ALA A 91 -22.08 -7.49 34.32
N LEU A 92 -21.73 -8.06 33.17
CA LEU A 92 -21.22 -7.28 32.05
C LEU A 92 -22.40 -6.58 31.35
N PRO A 93 -22.28 -5.27 31.07
CA PRO A 93 -23.20 -4.58 30.19
C PRO A 93 -23.28 -5.26 28.81
N PRO A 94 -24.48 -5.37 28.21
CA PRO A 94 -24.68 -6.08 26.94
C PRO A 94 -23.92 -5.45 25.77
N ASP A 95 -23.68 -4.14 25.83
CA ASP A 95 -22.87 -3.38 24.86
C ASP A 95 -21.38 -3.75 24.94
N ILE A 96 -20.83 -3.92 26.15
CA ILE A 96 -19.45 -4.38 26.36
C ILE A 96 -19.29 -5.80 25.81
N ALA A 97 -20.26 -6.69 26.07
CA ALA A 97 -20.25 -8.05 25.54
C ALA A 97 -20.25 -8.05 24.00
N ALA A 98 -21.15 -7.28 23.36
CA ALA A 98 -21.20 -7.18 21.90
C ALA A 98 -19.90 -6.61 21.30
N ARG A 99 -19.29 -5.61 21.96
CA ARG A 99 -17.99 -5.04 21.53
C ARG A 99 -16.85 -6.02 21.69
N SER A 100 -16.84 -6.86 22.72
CA SER A 100 -15.82 -7.90 22.92
C SER A 100 -15.81 -8.92 21.77
N GLU A 101 -17.01 -9.33 21.31
CA GLU A 101 -17.17 -10.26 20.20
C GLU A 101 -16.73 -9.63 18.89
N ALA A 102 -17.16 -8.39 18.64
CA ALA A 102 -16.80 -7.63 17.44
C ALA A 102 -15.29 -7.37 17.36
N ALA A 103 -14.66 -6.94 18.45
CA ALA A 103 -13.22 -6.65 18.50
C ALA A 103 -12.37 -7.93 18.33
N GLY A 104 -12.93 -9.09 18.69
CA GLY A 104 -12.32 -10.39 18.49
C GLY A 104 -12.39 -10.91 17.04
N ALA A 105 -13.17 -10.28 16.16
CA ALA A 105 -13.23 -10.64 14.75
C ALA A 105 -11.95 -10.21 14.03
N ILE A 106 -11.40 -11.10 13.20
CA ILE A 106 -10.24 -10.84 12.36
C ILE A 106 -10.72 -10.29 11.01
N ALA A 107 -9.90 -9.46 10.38
CA ALA A 107 -10.13 -8.98 9.02
C ALA A 107 -10.36 -10.16 8.04
N PRO A 108 -11.15 -9.95 6.98
CA PRO A 108 -11.37 -11.00 5.99
C PRO A 108 -10.06 -11.35 5.26
N PRO A 109 -9.83 -12.64 4.94
CA PRO A 109 -8.53 -13.12 4.45
C PRO A 109 -8.20 -12.70 3.01
N ASP A 110 -9.14 -12.09 2.29
CA ASP A 110 -9.00 -11.62 0.91
C ASP A 110 -8.63 -10.13 0.79
N ALA A 111 -8.51 -9.42 1.91
CA ALA A 111 -8.06 -8.03 1.94
C ALA A 111 -6.57 -7.92 1.57
N SER A 112 -6.16 -6.76 1.01
CA SER A 112 -4.74 -6.47 0.77
C SER A 112 -3.95 -6.46 2.09
N GLU A 113 -2.64 -6.70 2.06
CA GLU A 113 -1.81 -6.68 3.28
C GLU A 113 -1.92 -5.34 4.03
N ASP A 114 -1.97 -4.22 3.31
CA ASP A 114 -2.16 -2.88 3.90
C ASP A 114 -3.52 -2.72 4.58
N ASP A 115 -4.57 -3.24 3.97
CA ASP A 115 -5.91 -3.24 4.54
C ASP A 115 -5.96 -4.12 5.80
N GLN A 116 -5.30 -5.27 5.78
CA GLN A 116 -5.17 -6.17 6.92
C GLN A 116 -4.42 -5.49 8.08
N VAL A 117 -3.29 -4.84 7.81
CA VAL A 117 -2.53 -4.06 8.81
C VAL A 117 -3.40 -2.96 9.41
N THR A 118 -4.13 -2.22 8.58
CA THR A 118 -5.00 -1.13 9.03
C THR A 118 -6.16 -1.65 9.89
N ALA A 119 -6.80 -2.74 9.47
CA ALA A 119 -7.88 -3.38 10.22
C ALA A 119 -7.39 -3.93 11.57
N LEU A 120 -6.24 -4.61 11.60
CA LEU A 120 -5.65 -5.13 12.84
C LEU A 120 -5.28 -4.02 13.82
N ARG A 121 -4.67 -2.93 13.35
CA ARG A 121 -4.34 -1.77 14.19
C ARG A 121 -5.58 -1.16 14.83
N ARG A 122 -6.67 -1.03 14.06
CA ARG A 122 -7.95 -0.54 14.58
C ARG A 122 -8.52 -1.47 15.65
N SER A 123 -8.58 -2.77 15.36
CA SER A 123 -9.06 -3.78 16.30
C SER A 123 -8.24 -3.81 17.60
N ILE A 124 -6.91 -3.70 17.52
CA ILE A 124 -6.03 -3.61 18.69
C ILE A 124 -6.34 -2.36 19.53
N ALA A 125 -6.54 -1.21 18.90
CA ALA A 125 -6.90 0.02 19.62
C ALA A 125 -8.24 -0.12 20.36
N GLU A 126 -9.24 -0.71 19.69
CA GLU A 126 -10.56 -0.99 20.28
C GLU A 126 -10.46 -1.99 21.46
N MET A 127 -9.69 -3.07 21.32
CA MET A 127 -9.48 -4.05 22.38
C MET A 127 -8.74 -3.46 23.60
N ARG A 128 -7.77 -2.57 23.38
CA ARG A 128 -7.09 -1.87 24.49
C ARG A 128 -8.09 -0.99 25.26
N ALA A 129 -8.89 -0.20 24.55
CA ALA A 129 -9.93 0.62 25.17
C ALA A 129 -10.95 -0.24 25.94
N LEU A 130 -11.35 -1.39 25.39
CA LEU A 130 -12.23 -2.35 26.06
C LEU A 130 -11.58 -2.94 27.33
N SER A 131 -10.29 -3.28 27.27
CA SER A 131 -9.56 -3.81 28.43
C SER A 131 -9.46 -2.79 29.56
N ASP A 132 -9.30 -1.50 29.24
CA ASP A 132 -9.29 -0.41 30.22
C ASP A 132 -10.68 -0.20 30.84
N GLU A 133 -11.74 -0.26 30.03
CA GLU A 133 -13.13 -0.19 30.49
C GLU A 133 -13.49 -1.34 31.43
N LEU A 134 -13.10 -2.57 31.09
CA LEU A 134 -13.27 -3.75 31.96
C LEU A 134 -12.47 -3.64 33.26
N ALA A 135 -11.29 -3.03 33.23
CA ALA A 135 -10.50 -2.78 34.43
C ALA A 135 -11.18 -1.75 35.35
N ALA A 136 -11.84 -0.74 34.78
CA ALA A 136 -12.59 0.27 35.55
C ALA A 136 -13.85 -0.30 36.22
N LEU A 137 -14.42 -1.39 35.70
CA LEU A 137 -15.53 -2.12 36.35
C LEU A 137 -15.08 -2.99 37.53
N ASP A 138 -13.78 -3.25 37.65
CA ASP A 138 -13.22 -4.08 38.72
C ASP A 138 -12.73 -3.29 39.94
N GLY A 139 -12.42 -2.00 39.76
CA GLY A 139 -11.93 -1.09 40.80
C GLY A 139 -13.06 -0.34 41.50
#